data_AF-A0A419YYG7-F1
#
_entry.id   AF-A0A419YYG7-F1
#
_cell.length_a   1.000
_cell.length_b   1.000
_cell.length_c   1.000
_cell.angle_alpha   90.00
_cell.angle_beta   90.00
_cell.angle_gamma   90.00
#
_symmetry.space_group_name_H-M   'P 1'
#
loop_
_entity.id
_entity.type
_entity.pdbx_description
1 polymer ?
#
loop_
_entity_poly.entity_id
_entity_poly.type
_entity_poly.pdbx_seq_one_letter_code
_entity_poly.pdbx_strand_id
1 'polypeptide(L)' 'MPKGDAVYFIDGRRIRSLEDFLSVVGEAVSGLGGYFGRNLDAFADCLTGGYGTPEDIFTASRQQLSRCSEV' A
#
# COMPACT_ATOMS: atom_id res chain seq x y z
N MET A 1 -4.51 -18.23 -5.58
CA MET A 1 -3.55 -17.62 -6.53
C MET A 1 -2.54 -16.85 -5.70
N PRO A 2 -1.26 -17.26 -5.66
CA PRO A 2 -0.24 -16.43 -5.04
C PRO A 2 0.02 -15.27 -6.00
N LYS A 3 -0.29 -14.03 -5.59
CA LYS A 3 0.27 -12.86 -6.27
C LYS A 3 1.68 -12.72 -5.70
N GLY A 4 2.68 -13.23 -6.43
CA GLY A 4 4.08 -13.08 -6.05
C GLY A 4 4.46 -11.61 -5.80
N ASP A 5 5.52 -11.37 -5.03
CA ASP A 5 6.07 -10.08 -4.58
C ASP A 5 5.54 -8.87 -5.36
N ALA A 6 4.39 -8.36 -4.93
CA ALA A 6 3.72 -7.25 -5.59
C ALA A 6 4.26 -5.93 -5.05
N VAL A 7 4.99 -5.18 -5.88
CA VAL A 7 5.46 -3.83 -5.55
C VAL A 7 4.44 -2.82 -6.04
N TYR A 8 3.84 -2.07 -5.12
CA TYR A 8 2.89 -1.00 -5.43
C TYR A 8 3.56 0.37 -5.34
N PHE A 9 3.38 1.19 -6.38
CA PHE A 9 3.87 2.56 -6.41
C PHE A 9 2.75 3.52 -6.07
N ILE A 10 2.99 4.36 -5.07
CA ILE A 10 2.02 5.34 -4.57
C ILE A 10 2.56 6.75 -4.82
N ASP A 11 1.78 7.58 -5.51
CA ASP A 11 2.13 8.99 -5.69
C ASP A 11 1.84 9.79 -4.40
N GLY A 12 2.90 10.09 -3.65
CA GLY A 12 2.82 10.86 -2.42
C GLY A 12 2.20 12.26 -2.57
N ARG A 13 2.15 12.83 -3.78
CA ARG A 13 1.52 14.14 -4.03
C ARG A 13 -0.01 14.10 -3.89
N ARG A 14 -0.61 12.90 -3.97
CA ARG A 14 -2.05 12.68 -3.76
C ARG A 14 -2.43 12.59 -2.28
N ILE A 15 -1.46 12.45 -1.37
CA ILE A 15 -1.69 12.20 0.04
C ILE A 15 -1.53 13.49 0.83
N ARG A 16 -2.63 14.03 1.36
CA ARG A 16 -2.64 15.24 2.20
C ARG A 16 -3.13 14.96 3.62
N SER A 17 -3.81 13.84 3.80
CA SER A 17 -4.35 13.36 5.07
C SER A 17 -4.18 11.85 5.21
N LEU A 18 -4.42 11.34 6.41
CA LEU A 18 -4.43 9.89 6.66
C LEU A 18 -5.54 9.18 5.87
N GLU A 19 -6.68 9.83 5.67
CA GLU A 19 -7.79 9.28 4.88
C GLU A 19 -7.41 9.17 3.39
N ASP A 20 -6.70 10.16 2.85
CA ASP A 20 -6.14 10.09 1.49
C ASP A 20 -5.14 8.94 1.36
N PHE A 21 -4.27 8.76 2.37
CA PHE A 21 -3.31 7.66 2.39
C PHE A 21 -4.02 6.30 2.31
N LEU A 22 -4.97 6.04 3.20
CA LEU A 22 -5.69 4.77 3.25
C LEU A 22 -6.50 4.54 1.96
N SER A 23 -7.10 5.58 1.39
CA SER A 23 -7.86 5.48 0.14
C SER A 23 -6.95 5.18 -1.05
N VAL A 24 -5.82 5.89 -1.20
CA VAL A 24 -4.89 5.66 -2.32
C VAL A 24 -4.23 4.27 -2.23
N VAL A 25 -3.91 3.79 -1.02
CA VAL A 25 -3.39 2.44 -0.83
C VAL A 25 -4.45 1.39 -1.14
N GLY A 26 -5.68 1.57 -0.64
CA GLY A 26 -6.81 0.69 -0.93
C GLY A 26 -7.10 0.59 -2.43
N GLU A 27 -7.04 1.72 -3.14
CA GLU A 27 -7.15 1.77 -4.60
C GLU A 27 -6.03 0.99 -5.30
N ALA A 28 -4.79 1.17 -4.86
CA ALA A 28 -3.63 0.53 -5.47
C ALA A 28 -3.63 -1.00 -5.31
N VAL A 29 -4.04 -1.50 -4.13
CA VAL A 29 -3.99 -2.93 -3.80
C VAL A 29 -5.25 -3.67 -4.28
N SER A 30 -6.43 -3.05 -4.10
CA SER A 30 -7.74 -3.71 -4.27
C SER A 30 -8.58 -3.15 -5.42
N GLY A 31 -8.08 -2.15 -6.17
CA GLY A 31 -8.79 -1.50 -7.27
C GLY A 31 -9.66 -0.31 -6.82
N LEU A 32 -10.32 0.40 -7.75
CA LEU A 32 -11.07 1.63 -7.47
C LEU A 32 -12.10 1.44 -6.32
N GLY A 33 -12.03 2.27 -5.27
CA GLY A 33 -12.85 2.12 -4.07
C GLY A 33 -12.48 0.92 -3.19
N GLY A 34 -11.31 0.34 -3.44
CA GLY A 34 -10.80 -0.84 -2.77
C GLY A 34 -10.51 -0.61 -1.29
N TYR A 35 -10.65 -1.68 -0.51
CA TYR A 35 -10.38 -1.68 0.92
C TYR A 35 -8.97 -2.22 1.19
N PHE A 36 -8.24 -1.50 2.03
CA PHE A 36 -6.99 -1.95 2.63
C PHE A 36 -6.83 -1.28 4.01
N GLY A 37 -7.83 -1.45 4.88
CA GLY A 37 -7.92 -0.76 6.16
C GLY A 37 -8.55 0.64 6.06
N ARG A 38 -9.41 0.99 7.02
CA ARG A 38 -10.04 2.32 7.14
C ARG A 38 -9.56 3.12 8.36
N ASN A 39 -8.61 2.55 9.11
CA ASN A 39 -7.87 3.15 10.20
C ASN A 39 -6.50 2.47 10.32
N LEU A 40 -5.63 2.94 11.22
CA LEU A 40 -4.27 2.41 11.37
C LEU A 40 -4.23 0.97 11.88
N ASP A 41 -5.15 0.58 12.76
CA ASP A 41 -5.20 -0.78 13.31
C ASP A 41 -5.59 -1.79 12.23
N ALA A 42 -6.66 -1.51 11.48
CA ALA A 42 -7.09 -2.33 10.35
C ALA A 42 -6.06 -2.35 9.21
N PHE A 43 -5.31 -1.27 9.02
CA PHE A 43 -4.20 -1.22 8.08
C PHE A 43 -3.04 -2.13 8.53
N ALA A 44 -2.67 -2.08 9.81
CA ALA A 44 -1.68 -2.97 10.39
C ALA A 44 -2.10 -4.44 10.26
N ASP A 45 -3.38 -4.74 10.53
CA ASP A 45 -3.94 -6.08 10.33
C ASP A 45 -3.77 -6.55 8.88
N CYS A 46 -4.08 -5.70 7.88
CA CYS A 46 -3.90 -6.03 6.47
C CYS A 46 -2.43 -6.29 6.08
N LEU A 47 -1.47 -5.63 6.74
CA LEU A 47 -0.04 -5.83 6.49
C LEU A 47 0.50 -7.12 7.12
N THR A 48 -0.06 -7.53 8.26
CA THR A 48 0.41 -8.70 9.01
C THR A 48 -0.42 -9.96 8.75
N GLY A 49 -1.38 -9.91 7.82
CA GLY A 49 -2.23 -11.06 7.46
C GLY A 49 -3.39 -11.34 8.44
N GLY A 50 -3.84 -10.34 9.19
CA GLY A 50 -5.02 -10.42 10.07
C GLY A 50 -6.35 -10.53 9.31
N TYR A 51 -7.36 -11.15 9.95
CA TYR A 51 -8.72 -11.47 9.44
C TYR A 51 -8.77 -12.03 8.01
N GLY A 52 -8.24 -13.25 7.83
CA GLY A 52 -8.59 -14.11 6.69
C GLY A 52 -7.68 -14.03 5.46
N THR A 53 -6.37 -13.76 5.61
CA THR A 53 -5.43 -13.74 4.47
C THR A 53 -4.18 -14.60 4.76
N PRO A 54 -3.72 -15.44 3.81
CA PRO A 54 -2.68 -16.45 4.02
C PRO A 54 -1.27 -15.87 4.24
N GLU A 55 -0.36 -16.76 4.61
CA GLU A 55 0.92 -16.61 5.33
C GLU A 55 2.01 -15.71 4.71
N ASP A 56 1.70 -14.87 3.71
CA ASP A 56 2.68 -14.02 3.03
C ASP A 56 2.80 -12.64 3.69
N ILE A 57 3.99 -12.35 4.21
CA ILE A 57 4.37 -11.14 4.93
C ILE A 57 4.45 -9.97 3.94
N PHE A 58 3.69 -8.88 4.18
CA PHE A 58 3.79 -7.68 3.36
C PHE A 58 5.08 -6.89 3.68
N THR A 59 5.97 -6.73 2.70
CA THR A 59 7.20 -5.93 2.85
C THR A 59 7.03 -4.55 2.20
N ALA A 60 6.94 -3.49 2.99
CA ALA A 60 6.90 -2.12 2.49
C ALA A 60 8.32 -1.51 2.47
N SER A 61 8.81 -1.09 1.30
CA SER A 61 10.09 -0.38 1.15
C SER A 61 9.89 1.06 0.72
N ARG A 62 10.60 2.00 1.37
CA ARG A 62 10.57 3.43 1.03
C ARG A 62 11.55 3.66 -0.13
N GLN A 63 11.07 3.91 -1.34
CA GLN A 63 11.95 4.35 -2.42
C GLN A 63 12.24 5.85 -2.28
N GLN A 64 13.53 6.18 -2.11
CA GLN A 64 14.04 7.54 -2.33
C GLN A 64 14.26 7.70 -3.84
N LEU A 65 13.42 8.47 -4.52
CA LEU A 65 13.66 8.89 -5.90
C LEU A 65 14.88 9.82 -5.91
N SER A 66 16.07 9.28 -6.17
CA SER A 66 17.19 10.10 -6.63
C SER A 66 16.78 10.66 -7.99
N ARG A 67 16.81 11.99 -8.14
CA ARG A 67 16.70 12.63 -9.45
C ARG A 67 17.75 11.98 -10.36
N CYS A 68 17.32 11.23 -11.38
CA CYS A 68 18.13 10.98 -12.55
C CYS A 68 18.39 12.34 -13.19
N SER A 69 19.58 12.90 -12.97
CA SER A 69 20.08 13.96 -13.83
C SER A 69 20.40 13.32 -15.18
N GLU A 70 19.61 13.68 -16.18
CA GLU A 70 19.95 13.52 -17.59
C GLU A 70 21.28 14.24 -17.86
N VAL A 71 22.32 13.47 -18.20
CA VAL A 71 23.54 13.93 -18.89
C VAL A 71 24.04 12.83 -19.80
#